data_AF-A0A0R1ZVV3-F1
#
_entry.id   AF-A0A0R1ZVV3-F1
#
_cell.length_a   1.000
_cell.length_b   1.000
_cell.length_c   1.000
_cell.angle_alpha   90.00
_cell.angle_beta   90.00
_cell.angle_gamma   90.00
#
_symmetry.space_group_name_H-M   'P 1'
#
loop_
_entity.id
_entity.type
_entity.pdbx_description
1 polymer ?
#
loop_
_entity_poly.entity_id
_entity_poly.type
_entity_poly.pdbx_seq_one_letter_code
_entity_poly.pdbx_strand_id
1 'polypeptide(L)'
;MMAKLVKAGLLNSQPGKVAPTLAKSPKYITLLDIYRAVEDNHNLLHIDEKTNPLCIVGGNIQDTLNGIYSSVQKDAETSMAKHTLAEIIDDILLREKAKKR
;
A
#
# COMPACT_ATOMS: atom_id res chain seq x y z
N MET A 1 11.15 -7.60 2.27
CA MET A 1 10.75 -6.44 1.44
C MET A 1 11.24 -6.55 -0.01
N MET A 2 12.55 -6.52 -0.29
CA MET A 2 13.08 -6.54 -1.67
C MET A 2 12.59 -7.72 -2.53
N ALA A 3 12.57 -8.94 -1.97
CA ALA A 3 12.06 -10.12 -2.68
C ALA A 3 10.59 -9.98 -3.11
N LYS A 4 9.77 -9.28 -2.31
CA LYS A 4 8.35 -9.06 -2.65
C LYS A 4 8.19 -8.10 -3.82
N LEU A 5 8.98 -7.02 -3.85
CA LEU A 5 9.02 -6.07 -4.96
C LEU A 5 9.53 -6.72 -6.27
N VAL A 6 10.49 -7.64 -6.18
CA VAL A 6 10.95 -8.45 -7.33
C VAL A 6 9.83 -9.38 -7.80
N LYS A 7 9.18 -10.10 -6.88
CA LYS A 7 8.05 -10.99 -7.19
C LYS A 7 6.87 -10.23 -7.83
N ALA A 8 6.63 -8.99 -7.40
CA ALA A 8 5.62 -8.10 -7.96
C ALA A 8 6.03 -7.45 -9.29
N GLY A 9 7.24 -7.73 -9.81
CA GLY A 9 7.72 -7.15 -11.06
C GLY A 9 7.99 -5.63 -10.97
N LEU A 10 8.26 -5.11 -9.78
CA LEU A 10 8.59 -3.70 -9.56
C LEU A 10 10.11 -3.47 -9.53
N LEU A 11 10.89 -4.50 -9.16
CA LEU A 11 12.35 -4.49 -9.19
C LEU A 11 12.92 -5.64 -10.01
N ASN A 12 14.03 -5.36 -10.69
CA ASN A 12 14.93 -6.36 -11.23
C ASN A 12 16.07 -6.61 -10.23
N SER A 13 16.43 -7.87 -10.04
CA SER A 13 17.58 -8.27 -9.22
C SER A 13 18.31 -9.43 -9.88
N GLN A 14 19.64 -9.47 -9.73
CA GLN A 14 20.48 -10.53 -10.26
C GLN A 14 21.21 -11.22 -9.10
N PRO A 15 21.18 -12.56 -8.99
CA PRO A 15 21.96 -13.29 -7.99
C PRO A 15 23.45 -12.91 -8.05
N GLY A 16 24.06 -12.69 -6.90
CA GLY A 16 25.47 -12.30 -6.81
C GLY A 16 25.78 -10.83 -7.11
N LYS A 17 24.77 -9.99 -7.39
CA LYS A 17 24.96 -8.54 -7.65
C LYS A 17 24.06 -7.69 -6.75
N VAL A 18 24.67 -6.82 -5.95
CA VAL A 18 23.95 -5.88 -5.05
C VAL A 18 23.64 -4.58 -5.80
N ALA A 19 22.85 -4.67 -6.87
CA ALA A 19 22.45 -3.51 -7.67
C ALA A 19 21.06 -3.70 -8.28
N PRO A 20 19.99 -3.71 -7.46
CA PRO A 20 18.64 -3.79 -7.96
C PRO A 20 18.28 -2.54 -8.77
N THR A 21 17.47 -2.70 -9.80
CA THR A 21 16.97 -1.59 -10.63
C THR A 21 15.45 -1.64 -10.72
N LEU A 22 14.83 -0.50 -11.03
CA LEU A 22 13.39 -0.50 -11.30
C LEU A 22 13.09 -1.35 -12.54
N ALA A 23 12.08 -2.21 -12.45
CA ALA A 23 11.67 -3.05 -13.56
C ALA A 23 10.91 -2.29 -14.65
N LYS A 24 10.34 -1.13 -14.32
CA LYS A 24 9.66 -0.20 -15.23
C LYS A 24 9.87 1.24 -14.79
N SER A 25 9.57 2.19 -15.67
CA SER A 25 9.69 3.63 -15.34
C SER A 25 8.87 3.98 -14.08
N PRO A 26 9.38 4.83 -13.18
CA PRO A 26 8.68 5.24 -11.97
C PRO A 26 7.35 5.97 -12.25
N LYS A 27 7.17 6.50 -13.48
CA LYS A 27 5.90 7.08 -13.95
C LYS A 27 4.77 6.04 -14.11
N TYR A 28 5.12 4.76 -14.18
CA TYR A 28 4.16 3.64 -14.34
C TYR A 28 4.12 2.73 -13.10
N ILE A 29 4.69 3.16 -11.99
CA ILE A 29 4.60 2.47 -10.69
C ILE A 29 3.72 3.36 -9.82
N THR A 30 2.53 2.89 -9.46
CA THR A 30 1.65 3.61 -8.56
C THR A 30 1.98 3.32 -7.10
N LEU A 31 1.55 4.18 -6.18
CA LEU A 31 1.61 3.88 -4.74
C LEU A 31 0.82 2.60 -4.41
N LEU A 32 -0.28 2.34 -5.13
CA LEU A 32 -1.07 1.11 -4.98
C LEU A 32 -0.26 -0.14 -5.37
N ASP A 33 0.52 -0.09 -6.44
CA ASP A 33 1.39 -1.20 -6.85
C ASP A 33 2.40 -1.54 -5.73
N ILE A 34 3.00 -0.51 -5.13
CA ILE A 34 3.97 -0.67 -4.04
C ILE A 34 3.26 -1.21 -2.79
N TYR A 35 2.12 -0.64 -2.41
CA TYR A 35 1.32 -1.08 -1.27
C TYR A 35 0.98 -2.57 -1.36
N ARG A 36 0.42 -3.00 -2.50
CA ARG A 36 0.06 -4.40 -2.74
C ARG A 36 1.26 -5.33 -2.76
N ALA A 37 2.42 -4.84 -3.20
CA ALA A 37 3.64 -5.64 -3.24
C ALA A 37 4.29 -5.82 -1.86
N VAL A 38 4.18 -4.86 -0.95
CA VAL A 38 4.91 -4.88 0.33
C VAL A 38 4.08 -5.46 1.45
N GLU A 39 2.80 -5.10 1.54
CA GLU A 39 1.92 -5.53 2.62
C GLU A 39 1.44 -6.96 2.40
N ASP A 40 1.46 -7.77 3.46
CA ASP A 40 0.88 -9.12 3.44
C ASP A 40 -0.63 -9.08 3.77
N ASN A 41 -1.05 -8.10 4.56
CA ASN A 41 -2.44 -7.82 4.87
C ASN A 41 -2.83 -6.47 4.28
N HIS A 42 -3.68 -6.49 3.25
CA HIS A 42 -4.14 -5.28 2.59
C HIS A 42 -5.32 -4.62 3.28
N ASN A 43 -5.76 -5.08 4.45
CA ASN A 43 -6.81 -4.39 5.20
C ASN A 43 -6.20 -3.21 5.96
N LEU A 44 -6.63 -1.99 5.60
CA LEU A 44 -6.25 -0.76 6.30
C LEU A 44 -6.89 -0.64 7.68
N LEU A 45 -8.07 -1.24 7.85
CA LEU A 45 -8.84 -1.24 9.08
C LEU A 45 -9.17 -2.67 9.49
N HIS A 46 -9.06 -2.96 10.78
CA HIS A 46 -9.33 -4.27 11.35
C HIS A 46 -10.55 -4.20 12.27
N ILE A 47 -11.32 -5.28 12.29
CA ILE A 47 -12.49 -5.43 13.13
C ILE A 47 -12.15 -6.44 14.22
N ASP A 48 -12.59 -6.18 15.45
CA ASP A 48 -12.47 -7.16 16.53
C ASP A 48 -13.46 -8.30 16.30
N GLU A 49 -12.92 -9.52 16.19
CA GLU A 49 -13.71 -10.73 16.00
C GLU A 49 -14.38 -11.20 17.30
N LYS A 50 -13.92 -10.72 18.47
CA LYS A 50 -14.36 -11.18 19.79
C LYS A 50 -15.40 -10.26 20.42
N THR A 51 -16.57 -10.20 19.81
CA THR A 51 -17.73 -9.49 20.37
C THR A 51 -18.70 -10.46 21.03
N ASN A 52 -19.60 -9.95 21.89
CA ASN A 52 -20.64 -10.77 22.51
C ASN A 52 -21.78 -11.03 21.49
N PRO A 53 -21.99 -12.27 21.02
CA PRO A 53 -23.01 -12.57 20.00
C PRO A 53 -24.45 -12.43 20.53
N LEU A 54 -24.66 -12.45 21.85
CA LEU A 54 -25.97 -12.29 22.48
C LEU A 54 -26.37 -10.81 22.63
N CYS A 55 -25.45 -9.88 22.41
CA CYS A 55 -25.72 -8.45 22.40
C CYS A 55 -26.09 -8.01 20.97
N ILE A 56 -27.15 -7.22 20.79
CA ILE A 56 -27.56 -6.72 19.47
C ILE A 56 -26.43 -6.01 18.73
N VAL A 57 -25.59 -5.26 19.43
CA VAL A 57 -24.42 -4.63 18.82
C VAL A 57 -23.37 -5.69 18.52
N GLY A 58 -23.01 -6.50 19.52
CA GLY A 58 -21.92 -7.47 19.38
C GLY A 58 -22.18 -8.51 18.29
N GLY A 59 -23.41 -9.03 18.15
CA GLY A 59 -23.74 -10.01 17.11
C GLY A 59 -23.84 -9.47 15.68
N ASN A 60 -23.84 -8.14 15.49
CA ASN A 60 -24.05 -7.52 14.17
C ASN A 60 -22.93 -6.56 13.73
N ILE A 61 -22.04 -6.14 14.64
CA ILE A 61 -21.07 -5.07 14.38
C ILE A 61 -20.02 -5.50 13.34
N GLN A 62 -19.63 -6.77 13.30
CA GLN A 62 -18.64 -7.24 12.32
C GLN A 62 -19.14 -7.08 10.89
N ASP A 63 -20.30 -7.63 10.56
CA ASP A 63 -20.86 -7.54 9.21
C ASP A 63 -21.17 -6.10 8.81
N THR A 64 -21.66 -5.31 9.76
CA THR A 64 -21.93 -3.88 9.58
C THR A 64 -20.65 -3.12 9.22
N LEU A 65 -19.57 -3.33 9.97
CA LEU A 65 -18.30 -2.65 9.72
C LEU A 65 -17.57 -3.21 8.49
N ASN A 66 -17.68 -4.50 8.19
CA ASN A 66 -17.08 -5.13 7.02
C ASN A 66 -17.47 -4.40 5.73
N GLY A 67 -18.75 -4.10 5.55
CA GLY A 67 -19.25 -3.36 4.39
C GLY A 67 -18.68 -1.94 4.30
N ILE A 68 -18.70 -1.21 5.42
CA ILE A 68 -18.19 0.16 5.49
C ILE A 68 -16.68 0.20 5.24
N TYR A 69 -15.92 -0.66 5.91
CA TYR A 69 -14.46 -0.71 5.81
C TYR A 69 -14.02 -1.16 4.42
N SER A 70 -14.76 -2.05 3.76
CA SER A 70 -14.51 -2.40 2.35
C SER A 70 -14.64 -1.18 1.43
N SER A 71 -15.63 -0.31 1.67
CA SER A 71 -15.75 0.94 0.90
C SER A 71 -14.57 1.87 1.16
N VAL A 72 -14.21 2.08 2.43
CA VAL A 72 -13.06 2.93 2.82
C VAL A 72 -11.75 2.40 2.22
N GLN A 73 -11.54 1.07 2.27
CA GLN A 73 -10.40 0.41 1.64
C GLN A 73 -10.33 0.73 0.15
N LYS A 74 -11.46 0.57 -0.57
CA LYS A 74 -11.53 0.84 -2.00
C LYS A 74 -11.24 2.29 -2.33
N ASP A 75 -11.73 3.23 -1.53
CA ASP A 75 -11.49 4.65 -1.73
C ASP A 75 -10.01 4.99 -1.52
N ALA A 76 -9.39 4.42 -0.47
CA ALA A 76 -7.97 4.56 -0.22
C ALA A 76 -7.12 3.96 -1.35
N GLU A 77 -7.43 2.76 -1.83
CA GLU A 77 -6.74 2.14 -2.96
C GLU A 77 -6.91 2.94 -4.25
N THR A 78 -8.10 3.47 -4.50
CA THR A 78 -8.38 4.35 -5.64
C THR A 78 -7.56 5.64 -5.55
N SER A 79 -7.37 6.18 -4.34
CA SER A 79 -6.49 7.33 -4.11
C SER A 79 -5.03 6.97 -4.36
N MET A 80 -4.54 5.85 -3.82
CA MET A 80 -3.17 5.37 -4.03
C MET A 80 -2.85 5.13 -5.52
N ALA A 81 -3.81 4.66 -6.30
CA ALA A 81 -3.64 4.43 -7.74
C ALA A 81 -3.39 5.73 -8.53
N LYS A 82 -3.76 6.90 -8.00
CA LYS A 82 -3.55 8.20 -8.65
C LYS A 82 -2.15 8.75 -8.48
N HIS A 83 -1.39 8.24 -7.50
CA HIS A 83 -0.07 8.75 -7.17
C HIS A 83 1.02 7.82 -7.71
N THR A 84 2.01 8.39 -8.39
CA THR A 84 3.13 7.61 -8.97
C THR A 84 4.39 7.70 -8.13
N LEU A 85 5.26 6.71 -8.26
CA LEU A 85 6.59 6.72 -7.65
C LEU A 85 7.41 7.92 -8.15
N ALA A 86 7.22 8.34 -9.40
CA ALA A 86 7.88 9.53 -9.93
C ALA A 86 7.52 10.80 -9.15
N GLU A 87 6.23 11.02 -8.91
CA GLU A 87 5.74 12.16 -8.12
C GLU A 87 6.32 12.17 -6.70
N ILE A 88 6.39 10.99 -6.07
CA ILE A 88 6.96 10.83 -4.73
C ILE A 88 8.46 11.18 -4.73
N ILE A 89 9.22 10.69 -5.73
CA ILE A 89 10.65 11.00 -5.88
C ILE A 89 10.85 12.51 -6.07
N ASP A 90 10.06 13.13 -6.94
CA ASP A 90 10.15 14.56 -7.22
C ASP A 90 9.87 15.40 -5.97
N ASP A 91 8.83 15.06 -5.20
CA ASP A 91 8.49 15.75 -3.96
C ASP A 91 9.60 15.63 -2.89
N ILE A 92 10.21 14.44 -2.75
CA ILE A 92 11.36 14.23 -1.85
C ILE A 92 12.53 15.14 -2.25
N LEU A 93 12.87 15.20 -3.54
CA LEU A 93 13.99 16.01 -4.04
C LEU A 93 13.73 17.51 -3.87
N LEU A 94 12.48 17.95 -4.03
CA LEU A 94 12.07 19.33 -3.77
C LEU A 94 12.23 19.70 -2.29
N ARG A 95 11.74 18.85 -1.37
CA ARG A 95 11.87 19.07 0.08
C ARG A 95 13.32 19.09 0.53
N GLU A 96 14.17 18.22 -0.02
CA GLU A 96 15.60 18.18 0.30
C GLU A 96 16.32 19.45 -0.14
N LYS A 97 16.00 19.99 -1.33
CA LYS A 97 16.55 21.26 -1.80
C LYS A 97 16.14 22.42 -0.90
N ALA A 98 14.91 22.42 -0.36
CA ALA A 98 14.43 23.45 0.54
C ALA A 98 15.14 23.45 1.90
N LYS A 99 15.56 22.28 2.42
CA LYS A 99 16.31 22.16 3.68
C LYS A 99 17.76 22.68 3.61
N LYS A 100 18.34 22.70 2.41
CA LYS A 100 19.73 23.15 2.19
C LYS A 100 19.86 24.66 1.94
N ARG A 101 18.74 25.39 1.97
CA ARG A 101 18.68 26.84 1.89
C ARG A 101 18.54 27.41 3.29
#